data_AF-A0AA88YFB4-F1
#
_entry.id   AF-A0AA88YFB4-F1
#
_cell.length_a   1.000
_cell.length_b   1.000
_cell.length_c   1.000
_cell.angle_alpha   90.00
_cell.angle_beta   90.00
_cell.angle_gamma   90.00
#
_symmetry.space_group_name_H-M   'P 1'
#
loop_
_entity.id
_entity.type
_entity.pdbx_description
1 polymer ?
#
loop_
_entity_poly.entity_id
_entity_poly.type
_entity_poly.pdbx_seq_one_letter_code
_entity_poly.pdbx_strand_id
1 'polypeptide(L)'
;MDCINRFQVLCYEQVVRLHEVMEGVVPIHGRGNFPTLDVTLKDLVQAVRNKLTNEGVNVRDIRLNGGAASYIFGTENIPSYNDVDLIFGVDLSDSSSNHTELQKIKHCVLSCLLDLLPEGVNKEKMSSCSMKEAYVQKMVKVCNEHGDKWSLISLSNNKGRNIELKFVDKMKRQFEFSVDSFQVILDSLLKFYEISSAPMTEHFYPTVVAESVYGNFEEAWLHLNKKLIATRNPEEIRGGGLLKYCCLLTRGYQPAENVDINAMQRYMCSRFFIDFSDINQQRQKLESYLNDHFSDDENLKHEYLLTLYRVVDESTICLMGHERRQTLNLIHQLACQVLMEQERRAHTKYLEMQQFDQLSNLTIDQVYFGPFPGSNGTQYYQLPTLYPVSAPPCPLCPPPQKFLQCS
;
A
#
# COMPACT_ATOMS: atom_id res chain seq x y z
N MET A 1 -14.47 20.72 27.39
CA MET A 1 -13.52 19.61 27.57
C MET A 1 -14.01 18.52 26.65
N ASP A 2 -13.57 18.53 25.39
CA ASP A 2 -13.90 17.42 24.50
C ASP A 2 -13.21 16.18 25.05
N CYS A 3 -14.01 15.20 25.44
CA CYS A 3 -13.50 13.95 25.97
C CYS A 3 -12.73 13.29 24.83
N ILE A 4 -11.40 13.22 24.95
CA ILE A 4 -10.53 12.59 23.94
C ILE A 4 -10.82 11.09 23.99
N ASN A 5 -11.84 10.66 23.27
CA ASN A 5 -12.17 9.26 23.16
C ASN A 5 -11.34 8.65 22.03
N ARG A 6 -10.42 7.78 22.42
CA ARG A 6 -9.54 7.06 21.49
C ARG A 6 -10.12 5.74 21.00
N PHE A 7 -11.24 5.30 21.57
CA PHE A 7 -11.84 4.02 21.29
C PHE A 7 -13.24 4.16 20.69
N GLN A 8 -13.57 3.26 19.77
CA GLN A 8 -14.88 3.18 19.15
C GLN A 8 -15.31 1.72 19.02
N VAL A 9 -16.59 1.45 19.30
CA VAL A 9 -17.20 0.14 19.05
C VAL A 9 -17.62 0.07 17.58
N LEU A 10 -17.28 -1.01 16.90
CA LEU A 10 -17.65 -1.22 15.49
C LEU A 10 -19.15 -1.52 15.36
N CYS A 11 -19.78 -0.95 14.33
CA CYS A 11 -21.12 -1.35 13.91
C CYS A 11 -21.10 -2.69 13.16
N TYR A 12 -22.27 -3.29 12.94
CA TYR A 12 -22.37 -4.60 12.31
C TYR A 12 -21.71 -4.63 10.93
N GLU A 13 -21.92 -3.60 10.09
CA GLU A 13 -21.35 -3.52 8.75
C GLU A 13 -19.82 -3.51 8.78
N GLN A 14 -19.23 -2.82 9.77
CA GLN A 14 -17.78 -2.80 9.97
C GLN A 14 -17.25 -4.16 10.45
N VAL A 15 -17.99 -4.85 11.32
CA VAL A 15 -17.64 -6.21 11.76
C VAL A 15 -17.73 -7.20 10.60
N VAL A 16 -18.70 -7.06 9.70
CA VAL A 16 -18.80 -7.89 8.48
C VAL A 16 -17.59 -7.66 7.58
N ARG A 17 -17.20 -6.40 7.31
CA ARG A 17 -15.99 -6.13 6.52
C ARG A 17 -14.72 -6.70 7.18
N LEU A 18 -14.61 -6.60 8.50
CA LEU A 18 -13.53 -7.21 9.25
C LEU A 18 -13.54 -8.74 9.11
N HIS A 19 -14.72 -9.37 9.17
CA HIS A 19 -14.88 -10.80 8.97
C HIS A 19 -14.40 -11.23 7.58
N GLU A 20 -14.80 -10.51 6.53
CA GLU A 20 -14.36 -10.75 5.15
C GLU A 20 -12.84 -10.68 5.01
N VAL A 21 -12.21 -9.69 5.64
CA VAL A 21 -10.73 -9.59 5.68
C VAL A 21 -10.12 -10.80 6.40
N MET A 22 -10.72 -11.25 7.50
CA MET A 22 -10.18 -12.34 8.33
C MET A 22 -10.35 -13.74 7.72
N GLU A 23 -11.47 -14.00 7.02
CA GLU A 23 -11.76 -15.25 6.31
C GLU A 23 -11.19 -15.26 4.88
N GLY A 24 -10.85 -14.10 4.33
CA GLY A 24 -10.25 -14.00 3.00
C GLY A 24 -8.99 -14.84 2.86
N VAL A 25 -8.94 -15.67 1.81
CA VAL A 25 -7.76 -16.48 1.50
C VAL A 25 -6.68 -15.59 0.91
N VAL A 26 -5.51 -15.59 1.55
CA VAL A 26 -4.33 -14.83 1.14
C VAL A 26 -3.22 -15.81 0.76
N PRO A 27 -2.71 -15.76 -0.50
CA PRO A 27 -1.63 -16.65 -0.93
C PRO A 27 -0.27 -16.15 -0.43
N ILE A 28 0.46 -16.99 0.30
CA ILE A 28 1.87 -16.78 0.64
C ILE A 28 2.72 -17.54 -0.37
N HIS A 29 3.42 -16.80 -1.23
CA HIS A 29 4.16 -17.38 -2.35
C HIS A 29 5.52 -17.90 -1.89
N GLY A 30 5.78 -19.19 -2.12
CA GLY A 30 7.09 -19.80 -1.93
C GLY A 30 8.07 -19.40 -3.03
N ARG A 31 9.31 -19.10 -2.67
CA ARG A 31 10.40 -18.88 -3.63
C ARG A 31 10.96 -20.20 -4.15
N GLY A 32 11.38 -20.21 -5.41
CA GLY A 32 11.93 -21.41 -6.05
C GLY A 32 10.88 -22.51 -6.21
N ASN A 33 11.18 -23.70 -5.72
CA ASN A 33 10.29 -24.87 -5.85
C ASN A 33 9.34 -25.06 -4.65
N PHE A 34 9.26 -24.08 -3.74
CA PHE A 34 8.35 -24.15 -2.60
C PHE A 34 6.91 -23.87 -3.04
N PRO A 35 5.92 -24.63 -2.55
CA PRO A 35 4.52 -24.42 -2.93
C PRO A 35 3.99 -23.06 -2.45
N THR A 36 2.89 -22.60 -3.04
CA THR A 36 2.14 -21.47 -2.48
C THR A 36 1.27 -21.97 -1.33
N LEU A 37 1.24 -21.23 -0.22
CA LEU A 37 0.39 -21.53 0.93
C LEU A 37 -0.85 -20.65 0.86
N ASP A 38 -2.02 -21.27 0.69
CA ASP A 38 -3.30 -20.57 0.75
C ASP A 38 -3.78 -20.57 2.20
N VAL A 39 -3.79 -19.40 2.85
CA VAL A 39 -4.10 -19.27 4.28
C VAL A 39 -5.20 -18.24 4.50
N THR A 40 -6.03 -18.45 5.51
CA THR A 40 -6.88 -17.37 6.04
C THR A 40 -6.10 -16.62 7.13
N LEU A 41 -6.39 -15.33 7.32
CA LEU A 41 -5.75 -14.55 8.39
C LEU A 41 -6.16 -15.08 9.76
N LYS A 42 -7.42 -15.50 9.89
CA LYS A 42 -7.96 -16.13 11.10
C LYS A 42 -7.12 -17.34 11.53
N ASP A 43 -6.91 -18.30 10.63
CA ASP A 43 -6.19 -19.53 10.96
C ASP A 43 -4.72 -19.24 11.25
N LEU A 44 -4.09 -18.37 10.47
CA LEU A 44 -2.71 -17.96 10.67
C LEU A 44 -2.51 -17.28 12.05
N VAL A 45 -3.39 -16.34 12.39
CA VAL A 45 -3.33 -15.60 13.66
C VAL A 45 -3.52 -16.55 14.84
N GLN A 46 -4.51 -17.45 14.78
CA GLN A 46 -4.75 -18.44 15.82
C GLN A 46 -3.57 -19.40 15.97
N ALA A 47 -3.03 -19.91 14.86
CA ALA A 47 -1.86 -20.80 14.88
C ALA A 47 -0.64 -20.12 15.52
N VAL A 48 -0.35 -18.87 15.14
CA VAL A 48 0.78 -18.10 15.70
C VAL A 48 0.55 -17.83 17.19
N ARG A 49 -0.65 -17.36 17.58
CA ARG A 49 -0.99 -17.11 18.99
C ARG A 49 -0.81 -18.36 19.86
N ASN A 50 -1.30 -19.50 19.39
CA ASN A 50 -1.22 -20.77 20.12
C ASN A 50 0.23 -21.22 20.29
N LYS A 51 1.05 -21.16 19.23
CA LYS A 51 2.48 -21.51 19.34
C LYS A 51 3.24 -20.57 20.28
N LEU A 52 3.01 -19.27 20.20
CA LEU A 52 3.63 -18.30 21.10
C LEU A 52 3.30 -18.60 22.56
N THR A 53 2.02 -18.84 22.85
CA THR A 53 1.55 -19.14 24.22
C THR A 53 2.15 -20.45 24.73
N ASN A 54 2.23 -21.49 23.88
CA ASN A 54 2.85 -22.77 24.23
C ASN A 54 4.35 -22.68 24.52
N GLU A 55 5.05 -21.76 23.86
CA GLU A 55 6.47 -21.46 24.09
C GLU A 55 6.70 -20.47 25.26
N GLY A 56 5.64 -20.14 26.00
CA GLY A 56 5.67 -19.27 27.18
C GLY A 56 5.77 -17.78 26.87
N VAL A 57 5.49 -17.35 25.63
CA VAL A 57 5.42 -15.94 25.26
C VAL A 57 4.00 -15.42 25.53
N ASN A 58 3.87 -14.46 26.44
CA ASN A 58 2.56 -13.87 26.73
C ASN A 58 2.11 -12.94 25.59
N VAL A 59 0.89 -13.16 25.09
CA VAL A 59 0.25 -12.34 24.06
C VAL A 59 -0.89 -11.54 24.71
N ARG A 60 -0.67 -10.24 24.88
CA ARG A 60 -1.59 -9.29 25.54
C ARG A 60 -2.83 -9.02 24.71
N ASP A 61 -2.64 -8.76 23.41
CA ASP A 61 -3.70 -8.49 22.46
C ASP A 61 -3.23 -8.75 21.02
N ILE A 62 -4.18 -8.90 20.11
CA ILE A 62 -3.92 -8.99 18.68
C ILE A 62 -4.73 -7.93 17.95
N ARG A 63 -4.09 -7.18 17.04
CA ARG A 63 -4.70 -6.05 16.36
C ARG A 63 -4.48 -6.10 14.86
N LEU A 64 -5.48 -5.70 14.09
CA LEU A 64 -5.34 -5.39 12.67
C LEU A 64 -5.02 -3.90 12.52
N ASN A 65 -4.00 -3.57 11.74
CA ASN A 65 -3.51 -2.22 11.51
C ASN A 65 -3.42 -1.90 10.00
N GLY A 66 -2.95 -0.70 9.68
CA GLY A 66 -2.57 -0.32 8.33
C GLY A 66 -3.76 -0.09 7.40
N GLY A 67 -3.55 -0.29 6.10
CA GLY A 67 -4.58 -0.06 5.10
C GLY A 67 -5.85 -0.88 5.32
N ALA A 68 -5.72 -2.11 5.84
CA ALA A 68 -6.85 -2.98 6.13
C ALA A 68 -7.74 -2.43 7.25
N ALA A 69 -7.16 -1.81 8.28
CA ALA A 69 -7.94 -1.15 9.32
C ALA A 69 -8.68 0.08 8.77
N SER A 70 -8.01 0.90 7.95
CA SER A 70 -8.66 2.05 7.30
C SER A 70 -9.76 1.63 6.32
N TYR A 71 -9.63 0.48 5.65
CA TYR A 71 -10.66 -0.08 4.78
C TYR A 71 -11.95 -0.42 5.55
N ILE A 72 -11.84 -0.96 6.77
CA ILE A 72 -13.00 -1.28 7.61
C ILE A 72 -13.82 -0.03 7.92
N PHE A 73 -13.16 1.09 8.25
CA PHE A 73 -13.81 2.36 8.61
C PHE A 73 -14.16 3.25 7.41
N GLY A 74 -13.56 3.00 6.26
CA GLY A 74 -13.73 3.80 5.06
C GLY A 74 -15.13 3.70 4.46
N THR A 75 -15.52 4.71 3.70
CA THR A 75 -16.66 4.61 2.76
C THR A 75 -16.28 3.74 1.56
N GLU A 76 -17.25 3.24 0.79
CA GLU A 76 -17.08 2.35 -0.38
C GLU A 76 -16.07 2.86 -1.45
N ASN A 77 -15.68 4.14 -1.39
CA ASN A 77 -14.68 4.78 -2.24
C ASN A 77 -13.21 4.49 -1.88
N ILE A 78 -12.91 3.61 -0.92
CA ILE A 78 -11.54 3.11 -0.67
C ILE A 78 -11.42 1.71 -1.30
N PRO A 79 -10.93 1.61 -2.55
CA PRO A 79 -11.09 0.41 -3.36
C PRO A 79 -10.20 -0.76 -2.94
N SER A 80 -9.14 -0.52 -2.16
CA SER A 80 -8.18 -1.56 -1.79
C SER A 80 -7.31 -1.17 -0.59
N TYR A 81 -6.77 -2.18 0.07
CA TYR A 81 -5.61 -2.08 0.93
C TYR A 81 -4.47 -2.92 0.33
N ASN A 82 -3.24 -2.45 0.47
CA ASN A 82 -2.07 -3.14 -0.07
C ASN A 82 -1.69 -4.27 0.90
N ASP A 83 -1.04 -3.95 2.02
CA ASP A 83 -0.61 -4.95 2.99
C ASP A 83 -1.63 -5.21 4.10
N VAL A 84 -1.53 -6.41 4.68
CA VAL A 84 -2.25 -6.80 5.90
C VAL A 84 -1.28 -6.72 7.06
N ASP A 85 -1.43 -5.70 7.90
CA ASP A 85 -0.61 -5.50 9.09
C ASP A 85 -1.28 -6.10 10.33
N LEU A 86 -0.67 -7.12 10.92
CA LEU A 86 -1.12 -7.75 12.16
C LEU A 86 -0.13 -7.43 13.28
N ILE A 87 -0.63 -6.83 14.36
CA ILE A 87 0.15 -6.50 15.55
C ILE A 87 -0.20 -7.50 16.66
N PHE A 88 0.79 -8.23 17.14
CA PHE A 88 0.74 -9.05 18.35
C PHE A 88 1.39 -8.24 19.47
N GLY A 89 0.60 -7.78 20.43
CA GLY A 89 1.11 -7.20 21.67
C GLY A 89 1.73 -8.31 22.51
N VAL A 90 3.06 -8.33 22.66
CA VAL A 90 3.78 -9.39 23.37
C VAL A 90 4.61 -8.83 24.50
N ASP A 91 4.72 -9.56 25.62
CA ASP A 91 5.66 -9.20 26.69
C ASP A 91 7.03 -9.76 26.37
N LEU A 92 7.99 -8.88 26.09
CA LEU A 92 9.37 -9.28 25.86
C LEU A 92 10.25 -9.03 27.10
N SER A 93 9.70 -8.51 28.19
CA SER A 93 10.44 -7.90 29.31
C SER A 93 11.20 -8.88 30.21
N ASP A 94 10.85 -10.16 30.22
CA ASP A 94 11.16 -11.06 31.36
C ASP A 94 12.36 -11.99 31.19
N SER A 95 13.26 -11.74 30.23
CA SER A 95 14.42 -12.60 30.01
C SER A 95 15.75 -11.84 30.01
N SER A 96 16.67 -12.28 30.86
CA SER A 96 18.10 -11.91 30.91
C SER A 96 18.83 -12.04 29.55
N SER A 97 18.19 -12.62 28.55
CA SER A 97 18.58 -12.58 27.14
C SER A 97 17.39 -12.27 26.21
N ASN A 98 17.11 -10.98 25.99
CA ASN A 98 16.16 -10.46 24.98
C ASN A 98 16.32 -11.07 23.56
N HIS A 99 17.48 -11.65 23.27
CA HIS A 99 17.75 -12.38 22.04
C HIS A 99 16.97 -13.69 21.94
N THR A 100 16.71 -14.37 23.07
CA THR A 100 16.02 -15.66 23.12
C THR A 100 14.55 -15.52 22.74
N GLU A 101 13.83 -14.58 23.35
CA GLU A 101 12.40 -14.32 23.09
C GLU A 101 12.11 -14.02 21.60
N LEU A 102 12.92 -13.18 20.97
CA LEU A 102 12.77 -12.85 19.56
C LEU A 102 13.12 -14.03 18.64
N GLN A 103 14.05 -14.90 19.03
CA GLN A 103 14.29 -16.16 18.31
C GLN A 103 13.13 -17.14 18.51
N LYS A 104 12.51 -17.21 19.70
CA LYS A 104 11.29 -18.01 19.93
C LYS A 104 10.16 -17.55 19.00
N ILE A 105 9.89 -16.25 18.93
CA ILE A 105 8.88 -15.68 18.02
C ILE A 105 9.15 -16.08 16.57
N LYS A 106 10.41 -15.89 16.11
CA LYS A 106 10.81 -16.30 14.77
C LYS A 106 10.59 -17.80 14.55
N HIS A 107 10.97 -18.63 15.52
CA HIS A 107 10.79 -20.09 15.43
C HIS A 107 9.30 -20.47 15.37
N CYS A 108 8.46 -19.85 16.19
CA CYS A 108 7.01 -20.06 16.20
C CYS A 108 6.40 -19.76 14.83
N VAL A 109 6.69 -18.59 14.26
CA VAL A 109 6.13 -18.20 12.95
C VAL A 109 6.61 -19.15 11.84
N LEU A 110 7.91 -19.49 11.81
CA LEU A 110 8.43 -20.41 10.80
C LEU A 110 7.89 -21.84 10.96
N SER A 111 7.63 -22.26 12.20
CA SER A 111 6.97 -23.53 12.50
C SER A 111 5.50 -23.52 12.07
N CYS A 112 4.77 -22.40 12.24
CA CYS A 112 3.42 -22.26 11.68
C CYS A 112 3.42 -22.43 10.16
N LEU A 113 4.36 -21.80 9.45
CA LEU A 113 4.47 -21.95 7.99
C LEU A 113 4.77 -23.40 7.58
N LEU A 114 5.53 -24.15 8.39
CA LEU A 114 5.81 -25.55 8.15
C LEU A 114 4.56 -26.42 8.31
N ASP A 115 3.73 -26.12 9.30
CA ASP A 115 2.48 -26.83 9.54
C ASP A 115 1.49 -26.62 8.39
N LEU A 116 1.48 -25.42 7.81
CA LEU A 116 0.63 -25.01 6.69
C LEU A 116 1.03 -25.62 5.33
N LEU A 117 2.17 -26.31 5.23
CA LEU A 117 2.55 -27.01 4.00
C LEU A 117 1.56 -28.12 3.64
N PRO A 118 1.24 -28.28 2.33
CA PRO A 118 0.29 -29.28 1.87
C PRO A 118 0.76 -30.71 2.15
N GLU A 119 -0.22 -31.63 2.22
CA GLU A 119 0.03 -33.06 2.39
C GLU A 119 0.89 -33.60 1.24
N GLY A 120 1.95 -34.33 1.57
CA GLY A 120 2.92 -34.88 0.59
C GLY A 120 4.27 -34.16 0.54
N VAL A 121 4.42 -33.00 1.20
CA VAL A 121 5.73 -32.36 1.39
C VAL A 121 6.48 -33.03 2.53
N ASN A 122 7.74 -33.42 2.30
CA ASN A 122 8.59 -33.99 3.36
C ASN A 122 9.01 -32.89 4.34
N LYS A 123 8.27 -32.77 5.45
CA LYS A 123 8.50 -31.76 6.50
C LYS A 123 9.78 -32.04 7.32
N GLU A 124 10.24 -33.28 7.40
CA GLU A 124 11.40 -33.69 8.21
C GLU A 124 12.74 -33.14 7.70
N LYS A 125 12.84 -32.88 6.39
CA LYS A 125 14.04 -32.31 5.78
C LYS A 125 14.04 -30.78 5.77
N MET A 126 12.94 -30.13 6.17
CA MET A 126 12.79 -28.68 6.08
C MET A 126 13.30 -27.98 7.34
N SER A 127 14.42 -27.28 7.18
CA SER A 127 14.98 -26.47 8.26
C SER A 127 14.25 -25.12 8.39
N SER A 128 14.32 -24.52 9.58
CA SER A 128 13.87 -23.13 9.81
C SER A 128 14.56 -22.12 8.86
N CYS A 129 15.80 -22.38 8.44
CA CYS A 129 16.49 -21.54 7.47
C CYS A 129 15.84 -21.62 6.08
N SER A 130 15.49 -22.83 5.64
CA SER A 130 14.82 -23.06 4.37
C SER A 130 13.45 -22.38 4.33
N MET A 131 12.67 -22.47 5.40
CA MET A 131 11.36 -21.81 5.49
C MET A 131 11.47 -20.28 5.44
N LYS A 132 12.49 -19.73 6.12
CA LYS A 132 12.80 -18.30 6.06
C LYS A 132 13.11 -17.86 4.63
N GLU A 133 14.01 -18.55 3.95
CA GLU A 133 14.41 -18.20 2.58
C GLU A 133 13.28 -18.37 1.56
N ALA A 134 12.40 -19.34 1.79
CA ALA A 134 11.28 -19.63 0.91
C ALA A 134 10.14 -18.61 1.02
N TYR A 135 9.72 -18.24 2.24
CA TYR A 135 8.45 -17.54 2.44
C TYR A 135 8.58 -16.16 3.08
N VAL A 136 9.72 -15.84 3.72
CA VAL A 136 9.90 -14.54 4.38
C VAL A 136 10.56 -13.57 3.41
N GLN A 137 9.85 -12.50 3.09
CA GLN A 137 10.36 -11.42 2.24
C GLN A 137 11.28 -10.48 3.02
N LYS A 138 10.87 -10.11 4.23
CA LYS A 138 11.57 -9.14 5.07
C LYS A 138 11.44 -9.50 6.54
N MET A 139 12.52 -9.34 7.28
CA MET A 139 12.56 -9.57 8.72
C MET A 139 13.29 -8.42 9.39
N VAL A 140 12.68 -7.79 10.39
CA VAL A 140 13.27 -6.65 11.12
C VAL A 140 13.20 -6.93 12.61
N LYS A 141 14.29 -6.65 13.31
CA LYS A 141 14.38 -6.70 14.77
C LYS A 141 14.82 -5.34 15.28
N VAL A 142 14.03 -4.76 16.18
CA VAL A 142 14.37 -3.51 16.86
C VAL A 142 14.34 -3.75 18.36
N CYS A 143 15.49 -3.51 18.99
CA CYS A 143 15.64 -3.54 20.44
C CYS A 143 16.66 -2.46 20.77
N ASN A 144 16.18 -1.25 21.09
CA ASN A 144 17.04 -0.13 21.43
C ASN A 144 16.92 0.23 22.93
N GLU A 145 17.95 0.90 23.44
CA GLU A 145 17.98 1.37 24.84
C GLU A 145 16.94 2.46 25.10
N HIS A 146 16.45 3.12 24.03
CA HIS A 146 15.46 4.19 24.06
C HIS A 146 14.01 3.71 24.20
N GLY A 147 13.81 2.40 24.38
CA GLY A 147 12.53 1.80 24.74
C GLY A 147 11.73 1.16 23.61
N ASP A 148 12.17 1.25 22.34
CA ASP A 148 11.52 0.48 21.26
C ASP A 148 12.00 -0.97 21.30
N LYS A 149 11.02 -1.88 21.36
CA LYS A 149 11.24 -3.32 21.39
C LYS A 149 10.15 -4.03 20.61
N TRP A 150 10.48 -4.43 19.39
CA TRP A 150 9.55 -5.09 18.48
C TRP A 150 10.28 -5.87 17.37
N SER A 151 9.56 -6.79 16.75
CA SER A 151 10.01 -7.58 15.61
C SER A 151 8.96 -7.59 14.52
N LEU A 152 9.38 -7.72 13.27
CA LEU A 152 8.49 -7.80 12.11
C LEU A 152 8.94 -8.93 11.19
N ILE A 153 7.98 -9.72 10.73
CA ILE A 153 8.15 -10.78 9.75
C ILE A 153 7.11 -10.55 8.65
N SER A 154 7.59 -10.17 7.47
CA SER A 154 6.75 -9.93 6.28
C SER A 154 6.82 -11.15 5.37
N LEU A 155 5.65 -11.72 5.08
CA LEU A 155 5.48 -12.92 4.27
C LEU A 155 5.23 -12.53 2.81
N SER A 156 5.89 -13.23 1.89
CA SER A 156 5.91 -12.88 0.47
C SER A 156 4.54 -13.06 -0.19
N ASN A 157 4.01 -12.00 -0.79
CA ASN A 157 2.89 -12.09 -1.71
C ASN A 157 3.19 -11.36 -3.02
N ASN A 158 3.37 -12.14 -4.10
CA ASN A 158 3.74 -11.59 -5.40
C ASN A 158 2.62 -10.77 -6.05
N LYS A 159 1.44 -10.71 -5.44
CA LYS A 159 0.30 -9.87 -5.86
C LYS A 159 0.18 -8.56 -5.05
N GLY A 160 1.21 -8.17 -4.28
CA GLY A 160 1.24 -6.89 -3.57
C GLY A 160 0.44 -6.83 -2.27
N ARG A 161 -0.10 -7.96 -1.78
CA ARG A 161 -0.79 -8.05 -0.48
C ARG A 161 0.02 -8.83 0.55
N ASN A 162 1.13 -8.27 1.01
CA ASN A 162 1.98 -8.97 1.95
C ASN A 162 1.29 -9.08 3.31
N ILE A 163 1.57 -10.17 4.03
CA ILE A 163 1.12 -10.32 5.41
C ILE A 163 2.29 -9.92 6.30
N GLU A 164 2.14 -8.82 7.04
CA GLU A 164 3.14 -8.35 7.99
C GLU A 164 2.75 -8.73 9.41
N LEU A 165 3.51 -9.67 9.99
CA LEU A 165 3.35 -10.09 11.37
C LEU A 165 4.31 -9.28 12.25
N LYS A 166 3.76 -8.37 13.05
CA LYS A 166 4.50 -7.44 13.90
C LYS A 166 4.31 -7.80 15.36
N PHE A 167 5.38 -8.09 16.07
CA PHE A 167 5.38 -8.48 17.48
C PHE A 167 5.91 -7.30 18.30
N VAL A 168 5.04 -6.65 19.06
CA VAL A 168 5.33 -5.37 19.72
C VAL A 168 5.25 -5.51 21.23
N ASP A 169 6.37 -5.27 21.91
CA ASP A 169 6.36 -5.01 23.35
C ASP A 169 6.18 -3.52 23.60
N LYS A 170 7.10 -2.71 23.06
CA LYS A 170 7.06 -1.25 23.15
C LYS A 170 7.40 -0.63 21.80
N MET A 171 6.61 0.35 21.41
CA MET A 171 6.81 1.10 20.17
C MET A 171 6.39 2.55 20.39
N LYS A 172 7.35 3.45 20.24
CA LYS A 172 7.11 4.88 20.38
C LYS A 172 6.25 5.44 19.25
N ARG A 173 6.48 4.96 18.03
CA ARG A 173 5.91 5.53 16.80
C ARG A 173 4.96 4.55 16.14
N GLN A 174 3.68 4.71 16.45
CA GLN A 174 2.65 3.75 16.03
C GLN A 174 1.86 4.21 14.80
N PHE A 175 1.98 5.47 14.40
CA PHE A 175 1.33 6.05 13.21
C PHE A 175 2.18 7.17 12.60
N GLU A 176 1.88 7.54 11.36
CA GLU A 176 2.48 8.70 10.69
C GLU A 176 1.46 9.82 10.48
N PHE A 177 0.26 9.48 10.01
CA PHE A 177 -0.87 10.40 9.85
C PHE A 177 -2.12 9.85 10.56
N SER A 178 -3.16 10.68 10.69
CA SER A 178 -4.41 10.24 11.33
C SER A 178 -5.12 9.12 10.56
N VAL A 179 -5.00 9.12 9.23
CA VAL A 179 -5.73 8.21 8.33
C VAL A 179 -5.24 6.75 8.38
N ASP A 180 -4.03 6.53 8.89
CA ASP A 180 -3.40 5.21 9.09
C ASP A 180 -3.23 4.85 10.57
N SER A 181 -3.93 5.56 11.46
CA SER A 181 -3.79 5.41 12.92
C SER A 181 -4.75 4.40 13.55
N PHE A 182 -5.57 3.71 12.76
CA PHE A 182 -6.59 2.82 13.26
C PHE A 182 -6.03 1.43 13.56
N GLN A 183 -6.36 0.91 14.74
CA GLN A 183 -6.04 -0.45 15.15
C GLN A 183 -7.31 -1.14 15.64
N VAL A 184 -7.71 -2.23 15.00
CA VAL A 184 -8.89 -3.01 15.38
C VAL A 184 -8.47 -4.16 16.27
N ILE A 185 -9.00 -4.25 17.49
CA ILE A 185 -8.66 -5.31 18.44
C ILE A 185 -9.42 -6.59 18.06
N LEU A 186 -8.69 -7.65 17.76
CA LEU A 186 -9.24 -8.88 17.17
C LEU A 186 -9.69 -9.91 18.21
N ASP A 187 -9.29 -9.77 19.48
CA ASP A 187 -9.48 -10.78 20.52
C ASP A 187 -10.93 -11.27 20.66
N SER A 188 -11.91 -10.35 20.68
CA SER A 188 -13.34 -10.70 20.75
C SER A 188 -13.80 -11.53 19.54
N LEU A 189 -13.33 -11.18 18.35
CA LEU A 189 -13.68 -11.86 17.10
C LEU A 189 -13.01 -13.23 17.02
N LEU A 190 -11.73 -13.32 17.38
CA LEU A 190 -10.99 -14.58 17.44
C LEU A 190 -11.62 -15.54 18.45
N LYS A 191 -12.04 -15.03 19.62
CA LYS A 191 -12.75 -15.83 20.62
C LYS A 191 -14.10 -16.31 20.11
N PHE A 192 -14.84 -15.46 19.41
CA PHE A 192 -16.09 -15.83 18.77
C PHE A 192 -15.91 -17.00 17.79
N TYR A 193 -14.86 -16.97 16.97
CA TYR A 193 -14.54 -18.08 16.06
C TYR A 193 -14.19 -19.40 16.76
N GLU A 194 -13.60 -19.35 17.95
CA GLU A 194 -13.27 -20.55 18.72
C GLU A 194 -14.52 -21.21 19.34
N ILE A 195 -15.52 -20.41 19.71
CA ILE A 195 -16.67 -20.89 20.51
C ILE A 195 -17.95 -21.05 19.70
N SER A 196 -18.12 -20.29 18.62
CA SER A 196 -19.35 -20.26 17.82
C SER A 196 -19.14 -20.99 16.49
N SER A 197 -19.97 -22.00 16.25
CA SER A 197 -20.12 -22.63 14.94
C SER A 197 -21.18 -21.95 14.06
N ALA A 198 -21.98 -21.04 14.63
CA ALA A 198 -23.02 -20.33 13.90
C ALA A 198 -22.43 -19.13 13.13
N PRO A 199 -22.93 -18.83 11.92
CA PRO A 199 -22.50 -17.67 11.15
C PRO A 199 -22.90 -16.37 11.85
N MET A 200 -22.14 -15.30 11.60
CA MET A 200 -22.48 -13.98 12.13
C MET A 200 -23.74 -13.43 11.43
N THR A 201 -24.60 -12.80 12.24
CA THR A 201 -25.80 -12.10 11.78
C THR A 201 -25.90 -10.76 12.51
N GLU A 202 -26.75 -9.85 12.04
CA GLU A 202 -26.95 -8.53 12.66
C GLU A 202 -27.40 -8.61 14.13
N HIS A 203 -28.03 -9.72 14.54
CA HIS A 203 -28.45 -9.93 15.92
C HIS A 203 -27.51 -10.86 16.70
N PHE A 204 -26.45 -11.35 16.06
CA PHE A 204 -25.51 -12.30 16.64
C PHE A 204 -24.10 -12.09 16.05
N TYR A 205 -23.37 -11.15 16.63
CA TYR A 205 -21.97 -10.85 16.29
C TYR A 205 -21.21 -10.36 17.55
N PRO A 206 -19.88 -10.54 17.62
CA PRO A 206 -19.11 -10.11 18.78
C PRO A 206 -18.96 -8.59 18.83
N THR A 207 -18.87 -8.03 20.04
CA THR A 207 -18.49 -6.63 20.22
C THR A 207 -16.99 -6.47 19.95
N VAL A 208 -16.68 -5.80 18.84
CA VAL A 208 -15.31 -5.47 18.43
C VAL A 208 -15.04 -4.00 18.71
N VAL A 209 -13.86 -3.71 19.23
CA VAL A 209 -13.42 -2.35 19.56
C VAL A 209 -12.21 -1.99 18.71
N ALA A 210 -12.17 -0.76 18.21
CA ALA A 210 -11.00 -0.19 17.59
C ALA A 210 -10.48 1.01 18.36
N GLU A 211 -9.19 1.26 18.17
CA GLU A 211 -8.43 2.34 18.76
C GLU A 211 -7.86 3.22 17.65
N SER A 212 -7.85 4.53 17.85
CA SER A 212 -7.04 5.46 17.06
C SER A 212 -5.82 5.86 17.88
N VAL A 213 -4.63 5.42 17.44
CA VAL A 213 -3.36 5.81 18.10
C VAL A 213 -2.97 7.27 17.82
N TYR A 214 -3.67 7.94 16.89
CA TYR A 214 -3.59 9.39 16.71
C TYR A 214 -4.14 10.17 17.92
N GLY A 215 -5.07 9.57 18.65
CA GLY A 215 -5.64 10.13 19.87
C GLY A 215 -7.15 10.17 19.84
N ASN A 216 -7.77 11.16 19.17
CA ASN A 216 -9.23 11.21 19.07
C ASN A 216 -9.70 10.35 17.87
N PHE A 217 -10.54 9.35 18.15
CA PHE A 217 -11.05 8.42 17.14
C PHE A 217 -11.96 9.11 16.11
N GLU A 218 -12.91 9.91 16.57
CA GLU A 218 -13.87 10.61 15.70
C GLU A 218 -13.17 11.61 14.79
N GLU A 219 -12.16 12.31 15.30
CA GLU A 219 -11.33 13.22 14.51
C GLU A 219 -10.57 12.48 13.41
N ALA A 220 -9.89 11.38 13.76
CA ALA A 220 -9.19 10.56 12.78
C ALA A 220 -10.14 9.99 11.73
N TRP A 221 -11.35 9.56 12.14
CA TRP A 221 -12.36 9.02 11.24
C TRP A 221 -12.93 10.09 10.31
N LEU A 222 -13.14 11.31 10.81
CA LEU A 222 -13.48 12.47 10.00
C LEU A 222 -12.41 12.74 8.94
N HIS A 223 -11.12 12.69 9.33
CA HIS A 223 -10.01 12.86 8.40
C HIS A 223 -10.01 11.78 7.31
N LEU A 224 -10.28 10.52 7.67
CA LEU A 224 -10.40 9.44 6.69
C LEU A 224 -11.54 9.70 5.69
N ASN A 225 -12.73 10.07 6.18
CA ASN A 225 -13.91 10.28 5.34
C ASN A 225 -13.80 11.52 4.44
N LYS A 226 -13.16 12.59 4.93
CA LYS A 226 -12.96 13.84 4.17
C LYS A 226 -11.64 13.88 3.39
N LYS A 227 -10.87 12.79 3.38
CA LYS A 227 -9.53 12.71 2.81
C LYS A 227 -8.60 13.83 3.31
N LEU A 228 -8.50 14.00 4.62
CA LEU A 228 -7.65 15.01 5.24
C LEU A 228 -6.33 14.43 5.74
N ILE A 229 -5.23 15.15 5.53
CA ILE A 229 -3.89 14.81 6.03
C ILE A 229 -3.66 15.61 7.31
N ALA A 230 -3.56 14.90 8.43
CA ALA A 230 -3.20 15.48 9.72
C ALA A 230 -2.21 14.59 10.46
N THR A 231 -1.34 15.22 11.24
CA THR A 231 -0.42 14.55 12.17
C THR A 231 -0.27 15.43 13.40
N ARG A 232 -0.15 14.83 14.58
CA ARG A 232 0.06 15.57 15.85
C ARG A 232 1.54 15.68 16.22
N ASN A 233 2.36 14.75 15.72
CA ASN A 233 3.75 14.59 16.09
C ASN A 233 4.62 14.61 14.82
N PRO A 234 4.66 15.74 14.07
CA PRO A 234 5.46 15.84 12.85
C PRO A 234 6.94 15.50 13.11
N GLU A 235 7.45 15.77 14.30
CA GLU A 235 8.82 15.48 14.74
C GLU A 235 9.15 13.99 14.89
N GLU A 236 8.15 13.11 14.87
CA GLU A 236 8.35 11.67 14.95
C GLU A 236 8.35 10.97 13.58
N ILE A 237 7.91 11.69 12.54
CA ILE A 237 7.89 11.22 11.16
C ILE A 237 9.34 10.99 10.67
N ARG A 238 9.59 9.83 10.06
CA ARG A 238 10.87 9.49 9.39
C ARG A 238 10.84 9.87 7.92
N GLY A 239 11.96 9.71 7.22
CA GLY A 239 12.09 10.03 5.80
C GLY A 239 11.03 9.36 4.91
N GLY A 240 10.56 8.16 5.27
CA GLY A 240 9.46 7.48 4.58
C GLY A 240 8.13 8.25 4.60
N GLY A 241 7.92 9.11 5.59
CA GLY A 241 6.71 9.92 5.70
C GLY A 241 6.55 10.94 4.57
N LEU A 242 7.64 11.43 3.97
CA LEU A 242 7.57 12.27 2.77
C LEU A 242 6.93 11.53 1.60
N LEU A 243 7.34 10.27 1.40
CA LEU A 243 6.82 9.41 0.33
C LEU A 243 5.32 9.15 0.54
N LYS A 244 4.94 8.81 1.77
CA LYS A 244 3.53 8.61 2.13
C LYS A 244 2.70 9.88 2.01
N TYR A 245 3.24 11.03 2.41
CA TYR A 245 2.58 12.32 2.24
C TYR A 245 2.27 12.61 0.76
N CYS A 246 3.25 12.46 -0.12
CA CYS A 246 3.05 12.65 -1.56
C CYS A 246 2.05 11.64 -2.15
N CYS A 247 2.06 10.41 -1.62
CA CYS A 247 1.15 9.33 -2.00
C CYS A 247 -0.31 9.63 -1.60
N LEU A 248 -0.52 10.25 -0.44
CA LEU A 248 -1.83 10.76 -0.01
C LEU A 248 -2.29 11.92 -0.92
N LEU A 249 -1.41 12.87 -1.22
CA LEU A 249 -1.72 13.99 -2.13
C LEU A 249 -2.19 13.50 -3.50
N THR A 250 -1.52 12.51 -4.09
CA THR A 250 -1.89 11.96 -5.41
C THR A 250 -3.19 11.17 -5.40
N ARG A 251 -3.64 10.70 -4.22
CA ARG A 251 -4.95 10.06 -4.03
C ARG A 251 -6.06 11.06 -3.66
N GLY A 252 -5.77 12.36 -3.79
CA GLY A 252 -6.71 13.46 -3.59
C GLY A 252 -6.91 13.85 -2.13
N TYR A 253 -6.00 13.46 -1.23
CA TYR A 253 -6.04 13.95 0.14
C TYR A 253 -5.52 15.39 0.22
N GLN A 254 -6.09 16.18 1.12
CA GLN A 254 -5.73 17.56 1.35
C GLN A 254 -5.29 17.77 2.80
N PRO A 255 -4.31 18.63 3.09
CA PRO A 255 -3.95 18.94 4.46
C PRO A 255 -5.14 19.52 5.25
N ALA A 256 -5.29 19.12 6.50
CA ALA A 256 -6.31 19.68 7.39
C ALA A 256 -6.01 21.16 7.71
N GLU A 257 -7.06 21.96 7.94
CA GLU A 257 -6.95 23.42 8.15
C GLU A 257 -6.04 23.82 9.33
N ASN A 258 -5.90 22.94 10.32
CA ASN A 258 -5.11 23.15 11.52
C ASN A 258 -3.62 22.77 11.37
N VAL A 259 -3.16 22.36 10.18
CA VAL A 259 -1.79 21.91 9.94
C VAL A 259 -0.98 22.96 9.19
N ASP A 260 0.17 23.36 9.73
CA ASP A 260 1.15 24.14 8.98
C ASP A 260 1.85 23.26 7.93
N ILE A 261 1.31 23.30 6.71
CA ILE A 261 1.77 22.51 5.56
C ILE A 261 3.25 22.79 5.27
N ASN A 262 3.66 24.07 5.31
CA ASN A 262 5.01 24.48 4.94
C ASN A 262 6.03 24.02 5.99
N ALA A 263 5.69 24.08 7.28
CA ALA A 263 6.53 23.52 8.33
C ALA A 263 6.63 21.99 8.21
N MET A 264 5.50 21.31 7.99
CA MET A 264 5.45 19.86 7.87
C MET A 264 6.26 19.35 6.67
N GLN A 265 6.09 19.94 5.48
CA GLN A 265 6.85 19.56 4.28
C GLN A 265 8.36 19.80 4.46
N ARG A 266 8.76 20.97 5.01
CA ARG A 266 10.18 21.25 5.30
C ARG A 266 10.79 20.20 6.25
N TYR A 267 10.04 19.80 7.27
CA TYR A 267 10.47 18.76 8.20
C TYR A 267 10.63 17.40 7.51
N MET A 268 9.60 16.96 6.76
CA MET A 268 9.62 15.70 6.02
C MET A 268 10.75 15.64 4.98
N CYS A 269 10.96 16.72 4.23
CA CYS A 269 12.09 16.85 3.31
C CYS A 269 13.42 16.74 4.04
N SER A 270 13.63 17.53 5.10
CA SER A 270 14.88 17.45 5.88
C SER A 270 15.13 16.05 6.42
N ARG A 271 14.10 15.40 6.99
CA ARG A 271 14.22 14.04 7.52
C ARG A 271 14.46 12.99 6.44
N PHE A 272 13.91 13.16 5.24
CA PHE A 272 14.19 12.31 4.09
C PHE A 272 15.68 12.32 3.72
N PHE A 273 16.30 13.50 3.61
CA PHE A 273 17.74 13.60 3.32
C PHE A 273 18.63 13.09 4.46
N ILE A 274 18.20 13.21 5.71
CA ILE A 274 18.96 12.67 6.85
C ILE A 274 18.89 11.14 6.88
N ASP A 275 17.70 10.57 6.65
CA ASP A 275 17.51 9.11 6.69
C ASP A 275 18.04 8.42 5.42
N PHE A 276 18.04 9.11 4.27
CA PHE A 276 18.54 8.63 2.97
C PHE A 276 19.54 9.63 2.38
N SER A 277 20.74 9.68 2.94
CA SER A 277 21.78 10.64 2.52
C SER A 277 22.43 10.30 1.18
N ASP A 278 22.45 9.02 0.79
CA ASP A 278 23.05 8.56 -0.47
C ASP A 278 22.03 8.46 -1.61
N ILE A 279 22.42 8.90 -2.81
CA ILE A 279 21.54 8.93 -3.98
C ILE A 279 21.10 7.53 -4.44
N ASN A 280 21.93 6.50 -4.25
CA ASN A 280 21.56 5.13 -4.59
C ASN A 280 20.54 4.57 -3.60
N GLN A 281 20.68 4.91 -2.30
CA GLN A 281 19.66 4.57 -1.31
C GLN A 281 18.33 5.24 -1.62
N GLN A 282 18.35 6.52 -2.02
CA GLN A 282 17.15 7.22 -2.48
C GLN A 282 16.52 6.54 -3.70
N ARG A 283 17.32 6.19 -4.71
CA ARG A 283 16.83 5.46 -5.91
C ARG A 283 16.17 4.14 -5.52
N GLN A 284 16.88 3.28 -4.77
CA GLN A 284 16.35 1.99 -4.34
C GLN A 284 15.06 2.14 -3.54
N LYS A 285 15.00 3.15 -2.65
CA LYS A 285 13.81 3.39 -1.83
C LYS A 285 12.63 3.87 -2.67
N LEU A 286 12.84 4.76 -3.64
CA LEU A 286 11.80 5.23 -4.55
C LEU A 286 11.29 4.11 -5.45
N GLU A 287 12.19 3.31 -6.05
CA GLU A 287 11.82 2.17 -6.89
C GLU A 287 11.02 1.13 -6.12
N SER A 288 11.46 0.75 -4.90
CA SER A 288 10.69 -0.13 -4.02
C SER A 288 9.32 0.47 -3.71
N TYR A 289 9.26 1.74 -3.31
CA TYR A 289 7.99 2.40 -2.96
C TYR A 289 7.01 2.41 -4.14
N LEU A 290 7.48 2.68 -5.36
CA LEU A 290 6.66 2.64 -6.57
C LEU A 290 6.14 1.23 -6.86
N ASN A 291 6.97 0.20 -6.68
CA ASN A 291 6.57 -1.18 -6.90
C ASN A 291 5.57 -1.67 -5.84
N ASP A 292 5.73 -1.26 -4.59
CA ASP A 292 4.91 -1.70 -3.46
C ASP A 292 3.55 -0.96 -3.40
N HIS A 293 3.51 0.33 -3.77
CA HIS A 293 2.30 1.16 -3.60
C HIS A 293 1.49 1.44 -4.85
N PHE A 294 2.02 1.14 -6.04
CA PHE A 294 1.40 1.46 -7.33
C PHE A 294 1.41 0.27 -8.30
N SER A 295 1.49 -0.96 -7.80
CA SER A 295 1.46 -2.18 -8.61
C SER A 295 0.15 -2.30 -9.41
N ASP A 296 -0.97 -1.96 -8.77
CA ASP A 296 -2.31 -1.96 -9.40
C ASP A 296 -2.67 -0.60 -10.04
N ASP A 297 -2.00 0.48 -9.60
CA ASP A 297 -2.25 1.87 -10.00
C ASP A 297 -1.10 2.45 -10.85
N GLU A 298 -0.63 1.71 -11.85
CA GLU A 298 0.54 2.10 -12.68
C GLU A 298 0.39 3.50 -13.32
N ASN A 299 -0.84 3.93 -13.61
CA ASN A 299 -1.13 5.25 -14.18
C ASN A 299 -0.77 6.40 -13.22
N LEU A 300 -0.90 6.19 -11.91
CA LEU A 300 -0.62 7.21 -10.90
C LEU A 300 0.87 7.36 -10.59
N LYS A 301 1.74 6.42 -11.01
CA LYS A 301 3.19 6.49 -10.74
C LYS A 301 3.81 7.79 -11.25
N HIS A 302 3.43 8.21 -12.45
CA HIS A 302 3.95 9.44 -13.05
C HIS A 302 3.48 10.69 -12.27
N GLU A 303 2.18 10.78 -11.96
CA GLU A 303 1.62 11.88 -11.16
C GLU A 303 2.21 11.95 -9.76
N TYR A 304 2.48 10.79 -9.15
CA TYR A 304 3.18 10.69 -7.86
C TYR A 304 4.58 11.26 -7.91
N LEU A 305 5.37 10.91 -8.94
CA LEU A 305 6.72 11.43 -9.09
C LEU A 305 6.73 12.95 -9.34
N LEU A 306 5.77 13.48 -10.09
CA LEU A 306 5.63 14.94 -10.26
C LEU A 306 5.24 15.64 -8.95
N THR A 307 4.35 15.04 -8.17
CA THR A 307 3.97 15.56 -6.86
C THR A 307 5.15 15.58 -5.90
N LEU A 308 5.92 14.49 -5.85
CA LEU A 308 7.14 14.40 -5.07
C LEU A 308 8.19 15.42 -5.52
N TYR A 309 8.38 15.58 -6.84
CA TYR A 309 9.28 16.59 -7.40
C TYR A 309 8.91 17.99 -6.90
N ARG A 310 7.63 18.37 -7.02
CA ARG A 310 7.15 19.70 -6.58
C ARG A 310 7.40 19.93 -5.09
N VAL A 311 7.04 18.96 -4.24
CA VAL A 311 7.22 19.09 -2.78
C VAL A 311 8.71 19.21 -2.42
N VAL A 312 9.58 18.40 -3.02
CA VAL A 312 11.03 18.49 -2.78
C VAL A 312 11.60 19.82 -3.30
N ASP A 313 11.12 20.32 -4.43
CA ASP A 313 11.59 21.58 -5.02
C ASP A 313 11.21 22.80 -4.16
N GLU A 314 9.95 22.86 -3.71
CA GLU A 314 9.40 23.99 -2.95
C GLU A 314 9.85 23.99 -1.48
N SER A 315 9.97 22.82 -0.85
CA SER A 315 10.14 22.70 0.61
C SER A 315 11.56 22.32 1.07
N THR A 316 12.51 22.14 0.16
CA THR A 316 13.92 21.91 0.56
C THR A 316 14.66 23.22 0.81
N ILE A 317 15.16 23.39 2.03
CA ILE A 317 15.91 24.57 2.49
C ILE A 317 17.25 24.69 1.72
N CYS A 318 17.69 25.92 1.45
CA CYS A 318 18.87 26.26 0.63
C CYS A 318 20.20 25.61 1.06
N LEU A 319 20.30 25.10 2.29
CA LEU A 319 21.51 24.47 2.83
C LEU A 319 21.87 23.14 2.14
N MET A 320 20.96 22.56 1.35
CA MET A 320 21.16 21.28 0.64
C MET A 320 20.97 21.42 -0.88
N GLY A 321 21.49 22.49 -1.46
CA GLY A 321 21.28 22.78 -2.89
C GLY A 321 21.86 21.74 -3.85
N HIS A 322 22.96 21.06 -3.48
CA HIS A 322 23.53 19.99 -4.30
C HIS A 322 22.71 18.70 -4.18
N GLU A 323 22.43 18.22 -2.95
CA GLU A 323 21.61 17.02 -2.75
C GLU A 323 20.22 17.20 -3.36
N ARG A 324 19.59 18.38 -3.17
CA ARG A 324 18.31 18.72 -3.79
C ARG A 324 18.35 18.50 -5.31
N ARG A 325 19.33 19.08 -6.01
CA ARG A 325 19.44 18.93 -7.48
C ARG A 325 19.65 17.48 -7.90
N GLN A 326 20.45 16.72 -7.15
CA GLN A 326 20.66 15.29 -7.43
C GLN A 326 19.35 14.50 -7.28
N THR A 327 18.62 14.71 -6.19
CA THR A 327 17.33 14.05 -5.94
C THR A 327 16.26 14.47 -6.93
N LEU A 328 16.16 15.76 -7.27
CA LEU A 328 15.22 16.24 -8.29
C LEU A 328 15.53 15.63 -9.67
N ASN A 329 16.81 15.54 -10.06
CA ASN A 329 17.21 14.88 -11.30
C ASN A 329 16.87 13.39 -11.28
N LEU A 330 17.07 12.70 -10.15
CA LEU A 330 16.68 11.30 -9.98
C LEU A 330 15.17 11.12 -10.16
N ILE A 331 14.36 11.94 -9.47
CA ILE A 331 12.89 11.88 -9.58
C ILE A 331 12.45 12.14 -11.02
N HIS A 332 13.05 13.13 -11.68
CA HIS A 332 12.75 13.44 -13.08
C HIS A 332 13.11 12.28 -14.03
N GLN A 333 14.29 11.66 -13.85
CA GLN A 333 14.68 10.48 -14.62
C GLN A 333 13.69 9.32 -14.45
N LEU A 334 13.27 9.04 -13.21
CA LEU A 334 12.27 8.01 -12.94
C LEU A 334 10.91 8.36 -13.56
N ALA A 335 10.50 9.62 -13.52
CA ALA A 335 9.25 10.08 -14.13
C ALA A 335 9.26 9.88 -15.65
N CYS A 336 10.35 10.26 -16.31
CA CYS A 336 10.54 10.03 -17.75
C CYS A 336 10.53 8.54 -18.11
N GLN A 337 11.19 7.70 -17.30
CA GLN A 337 11.19 6.25 -17.52
C GLN A 337 9.78 5.66 -17.42
N VAL A 338 9.02 6.05 -16.39
CA VAL A 338 7.64 5.60 -16.20
C VAL A 338 6.75 6.06 -17.37
N LEU A 339 6.89 7.32 -17.80
CA LEU A 339 6.12 7.85 -18.92
C LEU A 339 6.41 7.08 -20.23
N MET A 340 7.69 6.87 -20.55
CA MET A 340 8.08 6.09 -21.74
C MET A 340 7.55 4.66 -21.69
N GLU A 341 7.58 4.00 -20.53
CA GLU A 341 7.04 2.66 -20.35
C GLU A 341 5.50 2.62 -20.50
N GLN A 342 4.80 3.63 -20.00
CA GLN A 342 3.36 3.79 -20.17
C GLN A 342 2.99 4.01 -21.65
N GLU A 343 3.69 4.90 -22.35
CA GLU A 343 3.49 5.15 -23.79
C GLU A 343 3.76 3.90 -24.62
N ARG A 344 4.84 3.16 -24.32
CA ARG A 344 5.17 1.89 -24.98
C ARG A 344 4.06 0.87 -24.79
N ARG A 345 3.54 0.70 -23.57
CA ARG A 345 2.42 -0.23 -23.28
C ARG A 345 1.14 0.20 -24.00
N ALA A 346 0.82 1.49 -24.02
CA ALA A 346 -0.34 2.01 -24.74
C ALA A 346 -0.23 1.74 -26.24
N HIS A 347 0.95 1.93 -26.83
CA HIS A 347 1.22 1.65 -28.23
C HIS A 347 1.11 0.15 -28.56
N THR A 348 1.64 -0.74 -27.71
CA THR A 348 1.48 -2.19 -27.86
C THR A 348 0.01 -2.61 -27.83
N LYS A 349 -0.77 -2.11 -26.85
CA LYS A 349 -2.21 -2.40 -26.76
C LYS A 349 -2.97 -1.93 -28.01
N TYR A 350 -2.62 -0.77 -28.55
CA TYR A 350 -3.22 -0.26 -29.78
C TYR A 350 -2.95 -1.19 -30.98
N LEU A 351 -1.72 -1.70 -31.12
CA LEU A 351 -1.35 -2.65 -32.18
C LEU A 351 -2.05 -4.01 -32.02
N GLU A 352 -2.15 -4.53 -30.79
CA GLU A 352 -2.87 -5.77 -30.48
C GLU A 352 -4.37 -5.63 -30.75
N MET A 353 -4.96 -4.49 -30.41
CA MET A 353 -6.37 -4.19 -30.70
C MET A 353 -6.63 -4.12 -32.21
N GLN A 354 -5.75 -3.48 -32.99
CA GLN A 354 -5.84 -3.49 -34.46
C GLN A 354 -5.72 -4.91 -35.05
N GLN A 355 -4.85 -5.76 -34.50
CA GLN A 355 -4.75 -7.16 -34.93
C GLN A 355 -6.00 -7.95 -34.56
N PHE A 356 -6.58 -7.73 -33.39
CA PHE A 356 -7.83 -8.38 -32.97
C PHE A 356 -9.01 -7.94 -33.84
N ASP A 357 -9.12 -6.66 -34.18
CA ASP A 357 -10.15 -6.15 -35.10
C ASP A 357 -10.00 -6.75 -36.52
N GLN A 358 -8.77 -6.93 -36.99
CA GLN A 358 -8.47 -7.59 -38.27
C GLN A 358 -8.77 -9.09 -38.26
N LEU A 359 -8.57 -9.78 -37.12
CA LEU A 359 -8.81 -11.22 -36.97
C LEU A 359 -10.29 -11.55 -36.71
N SER A 360 -11.01 -10.66 -36.05
CA SER A 360 -12.40 -10.91 -35.62
C SER A 360 -13.45 -10.58 -36.69
N ASN A 361 -13.05 -9.97 -37.82
CA ASN A 361 -13.96 -9.58 -38.90
C ASN A 361 -15.23 -8.88 -38.38
N LEU A 362 -15.09 -8.13 -37.26
CA LEU A 362 -16.13 -7.30 -36.69
C LEU A 362 -16.31 -6.12 -37.62
N THR A 363 -17.08 -6.35 -38.68
CA THR A 363 -17.75 -5.28 -39.39
C THR A 363 -18.56 -4.53 -38.34
N ILE A 364 -18.17 -3.29 -38.05
CA ILE A 364 -19.06 -2.34 -37.38
C ILE A 364 -20.35 -2.40 -38.18
N ASP A 365 -21.42 -2.92 -37.56
CA ASP A 365 -22.75 -2.95 -38.14
C ASP A 365 -23.05 -1.52 -38.61
N GLN A 366 -23.04 -1.32 -39.93
CA GLN A 366 -23.61 -0.13 -40.52
C GLN A 366 -25.07 -0.15 -40.12
N VAL A 367 -25.43 0.72 -39.17
CA VAL A 367 -26.81 0.93 -38.73
C VAL A 367 -27.66 1.18 -39.97
N TYR A 368 -28.40 0.15 -40.37
CA TYR A 368 -29.25 0.16 -41.55
C TYR A 368 -30.51 0.97 -41.22
N PHE A 369 -30.50 2.26 -41.54
CA PHE A 369 -31.72 3.06 -41.54
C PHE A 369 -32.60 2.60 -42.70
N GLY A 370 -33.64 1.84 -42.38
CA GLY A 370 -34.65 1.36 -43.34
C GLY A 370 -35.45 2.51 -44.00
N PRO A 371 -36.15 2.22 -45.10
CA PRO A 371 -36.67 3.24 -46.01
C PRO A 371 -37.96 3.88 -45.49
N PHE A 372 -37.96 5.19 -45.29
CA PHE A 372 -39.19 5.98 -45.17
C PHE A 372 -39.69 6.40 -46.57
N PRO A 373 -41.00 6.30 -46.86
CA PRO A 373 -41.54 6.66 -48.15
C PRO A 373 -41.83 8.17 -48.25
N GLY A 374 -41.31 8.78 -49.33
CA GLY A 374 -41.97 9.86 -50.07
C GLY A 374 -42.02 11.27 -49.46
N SER A 375 -41.12 12.16 -49.93
CA SER A 375 -41.52 13.35 -50.69
C SER A 375 -40.29 14.14 -51.17
N ASN A 376 -40.44 14.77 -52.32
CA ASN A 376 -39.39 15.27 -53.21
C ASN A 376 -38.45 16.31 -52.60
N GLY A 377 -37.14 16.12 -52.80
CA GLY A 377 -36.12 17.15 -52.60
C GLY A 377 -34.72 16.62 -52.88
N THR A 378 -34.17 16.95 -54.05
CA THR A 378 -32.78 16.66 -54.46
C THR A 378 -31.75 17.29 -53.53
N GLN A 379 -30.96 16.47 -52.82
CA GLN A 379 -29.62 16.85 -52.31
C GLN A 379 -28.68 15.63 -52.32
N TYR A 380 -27.59 15.75 -53.09
CA TYR A 380 -26.45 14.82 -53.08
C TYR A 380 -25.65 15.06 -51.79
N TYR A 381 -25.48 14.05 -50.94
CA TYR A 381 -24.49 14.07 -49.86
C TYR A 381 -23.13 13.60 -50.39
N GLN A 382 -22.18 14.53 -50.43
CA GLN A 382 -20.76 14.26 -50.65
C GLN A 382 -20.10 13.76 -49.35
N LEU A 383 -19.26 12.73 -49.48
CA LEU A 383 -18.31 12.29 -48.45
C LEU A 383 -17.19 13.35 -48.30
N PRO A 384 -16.83 13.84 -47.10
CA PRO A 384 -15.68 14.73 -46.96
C PRO A 384 -14.36 13.96 -47.04
N THR A 385 -13.56 14.33 -48.03
CA THR A 385 -12.13 14.04 -48.15
C THR A 385 -11.33 14.61 -46.96
N LEU A 386 -10.46 13.78 -46.38
CA LEU A 386 -9.48 14.18 -45.36
C LEU A 386 -8.46 15.18 -45.94
N TYR A 387 -8.47 16.41 -45.44
CA TYR A 387 -7.39 17.37 -45.62
C TYR A 387 -6.48 17.41 -44.36
N PRO A 388 -5.15 17.49 -44.51
CA PRO A 388 -4.24 17.64 -43.38
C PRO A 388 -4.28 19.09 -42.87
N VAL A 389 -4.70 19.30 -41.62
CA VAL A 389 -4.65 20.62 -40.97
C VAL A 389 -3.25 20.82 -40.40
N SER A 390 -2.52 21.78 -40.98
CA SER A 390 -1.28 22.32 -40.44
C SER A 390 -1.58 23.21 -39.22
N ALA A 391 -0.92 22.93 -38.10
CA ALA A 391 -0.89 23.85 -36.97
C ALA A 391 0.20 24.93 -37.20
N PRO A 392 0.02 26.17 -36.74
CA PRO A 392 1.04 27.21 -36.84
C PRO A 392 2.20 26.92 -35.84
N PRO A 393 3.45 27.27 -36.19
CA PRO A 393 4.62 26.96 -35.34
C PRO A 393 4.73 27.86 -34.10
N CYS A 394 5.23 27.27 -33.01
CA CYS A 394 5.50 27.91 -31.71
C CYS A 394 6.54 29.05 -31.83
N PRO A 395 6.31 30.26 -31.28
CA PRO A 395 7.21 31.41 -31.46
C PRO A 395 8.56 31.34 -30.72
N LEU A 396 8.81 30.29 -29.93
CA LEU A 396 9.98 30.20 -29.04
C LEU A 396 10.93 29.06 -29.38
N CYS A 397 10.71 28.35 -30.50
CA CYS A 397 11.59 27.28 -30.94
C CYS A 397 12.56 27.77 -32.02
N PRO A 398 13.88 27.50 -31.92
CA PRO A 398 14.81 27.81 -33.01
C PRO A 398 14.55 26.92 -34.23
N PRO A 399 14.68 27.45 -35.47
CA PRO A 399 14.35 26.70 -36.68
C PRO A 399 15.34 25.55 -36.93
N PRO A 400 14.88 24.40 -37.48
CA PRO A 400 15.74 23.26 -37.73
C PRO A 400 16.74 23.55 -38.86
N GLN A 401 18.04 23.33 -38.57
CA GLN A 401 19.12 23.45 -39.54
C GLN A 401 18.94 22.41 -40.66
N LYS A 402 18.96 22.88 -41.91
CA LYS A 402 18.95 22.02 -43.10
C LYS A 402 20.26 21.25 -43.18
N PHE A 403 20.21 19.93 -43.07
CA PHE A 403 21.31 19.04 -43.43
C PHE A 403 21.60 19.17 -44.93
N LEU A 404 22.86 19.46 -45.26
CA LEU A 404 23.41 19.44 -46.61
C LEU A 404 23.34 18.01 -47.17
N GLN A 405 22.77 17.86 -48.36
CA GLN A 405 22.93 16.66 -49.18
C GLN A 405 24.35 16.67 -49.77
N CYS A 406 25.15 15.65 -49.46
CA CYS A 406 26.41 15.39 -50.14
C CYS A 406 26.13 14.89 -51.56
N SER A 407 26.80 15.50 -52.54
CA SER A 407 27.07 14.93 -53.87
C SER A 407 28.32 14.07 -53.85
#